data_AF-A0A7J6TB13-F1
#
_entry.id   AF-A0A7J6TB13-F1
#
_cell.length_a   1.000
_cell.length_b   1.000
_cell.length_c   1.000
_cell.angle_alpha   90.00
_cell.angle_beta   90.00
_cell.angle_gamma   90.00
#
_symmetry.space_group_name_H-M   'P 1'
#
loop_
_entity.id
_entity.type
_entity.pdbx_description
1 polymer ?
#
loop_
_entity_poly.entity_id
_entity_poly.type
_entity_poly.pdbx_seq_one_letter_code
_entity_poly.pdbx_strand_id
1 'polypeptide(L)'
;LLVAEWPETSEPGRWRLYTVKKIATGKIGVWVITAALAYVTCFYVLAIDFTRLLRRAGSRSIAETAVKALYFELDIVVSILVTVTLTLGVSYWAAMPSVFDATLDELLQIPWTDGTVPEEANFAVLQRMADQIIKYHCLREWLEFAVQISLYSILARMVSSMSAHPRIALFADTLRAAQSEIVHFSISFAVLYFGLGLIAWLTFGGLMDEFATYSATLWTQFYIFSSGQWFDAWENDWRLFLYILVYVLLVYFCLLQLFLAIIVETYLVVSQV
;
A
#
# COMPACT_ATOMS: atom_id res chain seq x y z
N LEU A 1 -19.90 -12.05 -10.17
CA LEU A 1 -19.66 -13.51 -10.07
C LEU A 1 -19.50 -13.86 -8.59
N LEU A 2 -20.23 -14.86 -8.11
CA LEU A 2 -20.09 -15.39 -6.75
C LEU A 2 -19.16 -16.60 -6.83
N VAL A 3 -17.94 -16.48 -6.32
CA VAL A 3 -17.04 -17.62 -6.15
C VAL A 3 -17.02 -17.94 -4.66
N ALA A 4 -17.43 -19.16 -4.32
CA ALA A 4 -17.41 -19.68 -2.96
C ALA A 4 -16.16 -20.56 -2.80
N GLU A 5 -15.22 -20.12 -1.98
CA GLU A 5 -14.15 -21.00 -1.49
C GLU A 5 -14.71 -21.77 -0.29
N TRP A 6 -14.84 -23.09 -0.42
CA TRP A 6 -15.18 -23.98 0.69
C TRP A 6 -13.88 -24.41 1.38
N PRO A 7 -13.60 -23.97 2.62
CA PRO A 7 -12.51 -24.54 3.40
C PRO A 7 -12.84 -26.00 3.78
N GLU A 8 -11.81 -26.85 3.89
CA GLU A 8 -11.94 -28.24 4.35
C GLU A 8 -12.35 -28.36 5.84
N THR A 9 -12.25 -27.26 6.59
CA THR A 9 -12.69 -27.14 7.98
C THR A 9 -13.98 -26.34 8.07
N SER A 10 -14.74 -26.57 9.14
CA SER A 10 -16.08 -26.03 9.42
C SER A 10 -16.15 -24.51 9.67
N GLU A 11 -15.38 -23.72 8.92
CA GLU A 11 -15.44 -22.26 8.92
C GLU A 11 -16.52 -21.76 7.95
N PRO A 12 -17.17 -20.62 8.23
CA PRO A 12 -18.10 -20.02 7.29
C PRO A 12 -17.37 -19.69 5.98
N GLY A 13 -17.87 -20.25 4.87
CA GLY A 13 -17.29 -20.06 3.54
C GLY A 13 -17.04 -18.59 3.24
N ARG A 14 -15.83 -18.27 2.75
CA ARG A 14 -15.45 -16.89 2.44
C ARG A 14 -16.00 -16.55 1.05
N TRP A 15 -17.05 -15.73 1.03
CA TRP A 15 -17.63 -15.25 -0.22
C TRP A 15 -16.83 -14.06 -0.75
N ARG A 16 -16.29 -14.18 -1.97
CA ARG A 16 -15.77 -13.01 -2.70
C ARG A 16 -16.77 -12.60 -3.76
N LEU A 17 -17.47 -11.48 -3.49
CA LEU A 17 -18.36 -10.87 -4.47
C LEU A 17 -17.53 -10.00 -5.42
N TYR A 18 -17.26 -10.52 -6.62
CA TYR A 18 -16.68 -9.72 -7.68
C TYR A 18 -17.78 -8.89 -8.34
N THR A 19 -17.90 -7.61 -7.94
CA THR A 19 -18.78 -6.65 -8.62
C THR A 19 -18.05 -6.04 -9.81
N VAL A 20 -18.42 -6.43 -11.02
CA VAL A 20 -17.91 -5.81 -12.25
C VAL A 20 -18.75 -4.58 -12.55
N LYS A 21 -18.33 -3.41 -12.08
CA LYS A 21 -18.98 -2.15 -12.47
C LYS A 21 -18.41 -1.71 -13.81
N LYS A 22 -19.25 -1.63 -14.85
CA LYS A 22 -18.90 -0.93 -16.09
C LYS A 22 -18.55 0.51 -15.71
N ILE A 23 -17.30 0.90 -15.96
CA ILE A 23 -16.87 2.27 -15.70
C ILE A 23 -17.63 3.14 -16.69
N ALA A 24 -18.46 4.04 -16.18
CA ALA A 24 -19.18 4.98 -17.03
C ALA A 24 -18.17 5.73 -17.90
N THR A 25 -18.41 5.75 -19.21
CA THR A 25 -17.57 6.39 -20.23
C THR A 25 -17.21 7.84 -19.88
N GLY A 26 -18.04 8.53 -19.08
CA GLY A 26 -17.76 9.87 -18.56
C GLY A 26 -16.57 9.98 -17.57
N LYS A 27 -16.08 8.87 -17.00
CA LYS A 27 -14.92 8.89 -16.08
C LYS A 27 -13.58 8.81 -16.78
N ILE A 28 -13.54 8.47 -18.08
CA ILE A 28 -12.30 8.35 -18.86
C ILE A 28 -11.56 9.69 -18.92
N GLY A 29 -12.28 10.80 -19.08
CA GLY A 29 -11.69 12.15 -19.09
C GLY A 29 -10.95 12.50 -17.80
N VAL A 30 -11.48 12.10 -16.64
CA VAL A 30 -10.83 12.34 -15.34
C VAL A 30 -9.53 11.54 -15.22
N TRP A 31 -9.50 10.31 -15.71
CA TRP A 31 -8.29 9.48 -15.74
C TRP A 31 -7.21 10.05 -16.67
N VAL A 32 -7.60 10.55 -17.84
CA VAL A 32 -6.65 11.20 -18.75
C VAL A 32 -6.07 12.48 -18.15
N ILE A 33 -6.90 13.30 -17.50
CA ILE A 33 -6.46 14.53 -16.83
C ILE A 33 -5.51 14.20 -15.66
N THR A 34 -5.88 13.23 -14.81
CA THR A 34 -5.04 12.83 -13.66
C THR A 34 -3.72 12.22 -14.11
N ALA A 35 -3.72 11.39 -15.16
CA ALA A 35 -2.48 10.86 -15.74
C ALA A 35 -1.61 11.98 -16.34
N ALA A 36 -2.21 12.92 -17.08
CA ALA A 36 -1.49 14.08 -17.63
C ALA A 36 -0.84 14.92 -16.53
N LEU A 37 -1.58 15.22 -15.46
CA LEU A 37 -1.04 15.93 -14.30
C LEU A 37 0.09 15.16 -13.62
N ALA A 38 -0.02 13.84 -13.50
CA ALA A 38 1.04 12.99 -12.94
C ALA A 38 2.31 13.01 -13.82
N TYR A 39 2.19 12.95 -15.15
CA TYR A 39 3.34 13.09 -16.06
C TYR A 39 4.01 14.45 -15.95
N VAL A 40 3.22 15.53 -15.95
CA VAL A 40 3.74 16.90 -15.80
C VAL A 40 4.48 17.03 -14.46
N THR A 41 3.93 16.48 -13.38
CA THR A 41 4.57 16.51 -12.06
C THR A 41 5.88 15.70 -12.06
N CYS A 42 5.90 14.53 -12.71
CA CYS A 42 7.09 13.68 -12.80
C CYS A 42 8.22 14.38 -13.59
N PHE A 43 7.88 15.02 -14.71
CA PHE A 43 8.84 15.81 -15.50
C PHE A 43 9.35 17.04 -14.74
N TYR A 44 8.46 17.72 -14.01
CA TYR A 44 8.83 18.87 -13.16
C TYR A 44 9.82 18.47 -12.06
N VAL A 45 9.58 17.34 -11.39
CA VAL A 45 10.50 16.81 -10.35
C VAL A 45 11.86 16.44 -10.96
N LEU A 46 11.88 15.72 -12.09
CA LEU A 46 13.12 15.41 -12.79
C LEU A 46 13.92 16.65 -13.19
N ALA A 47 13.24 17.70 -13.67
CA ALA A 47 13.87 18.96 -14.01
C ALA A 47 14.50 19.63 -12.78
N ILE A 48 13.83 19.60 -11.62
CA ILE A 48 14.40 20.10 -10.36
C ILE A 48 15.64 19.31 -9.98
N ASP A 49 15.60 17.98 -9.99
CA ASP A 49 16.73 17.15 -9.58
C ASP A 49 17.93 17.31 -10.53
N PHE A 50 17.67 17.44 -11.83
CA PHE A 50 18.69 17.77 -12.82
C PHE A 50 19.34 19.14 -12.56
N THR A 51 18.55 20.18 -12.25
CA THR A 51 19.11 21.50 -11.90
C THR A 51 19.91 21.48 -10.60
N ARG A 52 19.54 20.66 -9.63
CA ARG A 52 20.29 20.48 -8.36
C ARG A 52 21.65 19.83 -8.59
N LEU A 53 21.75 18.88 -9.52
CA LEU A 53 23.03 18.28 -9.93
C LEU A 53 23.94 19.28 -10.64
N LEU A 54 23.41 19.99 -11.64
CA LEU A 54 24.20 20.97 -12.39
C LEU A 54 24.74 22.11 -11.50
N ARG A 55 23.96 22.59 -10.54
CA ARG A 55 24.42 23.65 -9.60
C ARG A 55 25.53 23.19 -8.65
N ARG A 56 25.67 21.89 -8.39
CA ARG A 56 26.59 21.36 -7.38
C ARG A 56 27.79 20.58 -7.94
N ALA A 57 27.83 20.37 -9.25
CA ALA A 57 28.98 19.83 -9.98
C ALA A 57 30.26 20.71 -9.86
N GLY A 58 30.18 21.90 -9.25
CA GLY A 58 31.29 22.82 -9.05
C GLY A 58 32.06 22.72 -7.72
N SER A 59 31.67 21.89 -6.73
CA SER A 59 32.37 21.89 -5.43
C SER A 59 32.38 20.54 -4.68
N ARG A 60 33.61 20.05 -4.48
CA ARG A 60 34.22 19.16 -3.46
C ARG A 60 33.63 17.76 -3.14
N SER A 61 34.59 16.83 -2.99
CA SER A 61 34.51 15.43 -2.54
C SER A 61 33.97 14.40 -3.56
N ILE A 62 34.87 13.55 -4.08
CA ILE A 62 34.56 12.46 -5.03
C ILE A 62 33.56 11.46 -4.42
N ALA A 63 33.67 11.17 -3.12
CA ALA A 63 32.81 10.22 -2.42
C ALA A 63 31.36 10.72 -2.28
N GLU A 64 31.18 11.99 -1.93
CA GLU A 64 29.84 12.60 -1.89
C GLU A 64 29.20 12.70 -3.26
N THR A 65 30.02 12.93 -4.29
CA THR A 65 29.55 12.98 -5.68
C THR A 65 29.06 11.60 -6.13
N ALA A 66 29.76 10.52 -5.77
CA ALA A 66 29.36 9.15 -6.11
C ALA A 66 28.03 8.72 -5.44
N VAL A 67 27.85 9.03 -4.16
CA VAL A 67 26.60 8.72 -3.44
C VAL A 67 25.42 9.50 -4.04
N LYS A 68 25.60 10.79 -4.33
CA LYS A 68 24.55 11.63 -4.94
C LYS A 68 24.24 11.21 -6.39
N ALA A 69 25.23 10.75 -7.14
CA ALA A 69 25.03 10.16 -8.46
C ALA A 69 24.20 8.86 -8.38
N LEU A 70 24.45 8.01 -7.38
CA LEU A 70 23.65 6.79 -7.16
C LEU A 70 22.17 7.12 -6.85
N TYR A 71 21.92 8.13 -6.01
CA TYR A 71 20.56 8.59 -5.75
C TYR A 71 19.87 9.13 -7.02
N PHE A 72 20.60 9.83 -7.87
CA PHE A 72 20.05 10.32 -9.14
C PHE A 72 19.70 9.20 -10.12
N GLU A 73 20.57 8.19 -10.25
CA GLU A 73 20.28 7.02 -11.08
C GLU A 73 19.04 6.28 -10.56
N LEU A 74 18.93 6.10 -9.24
CA LEU A 74 17.75 5.53 -8.61
C LEU A 74 16.51 6.40 -8.89
N ASP A 75 16.65 7.72 -8.88
CA ASP A 75 15.54 8.63 -9.17
C ASP A 75 15.07 8.56 -10.63
N ILE A 76 15.99 8.41 -11.58
CA ILE A 76 15.66 8.17 -12.99
C ILE A 76 14.90 6.85 -13.12
N VAL A 77 15.41 5.76 -12.53
CA VAL A 77 14.77 4.44 -12.59
C VAL A 77 13.35 4.48 -12.05
N VAL A 78 13.15 5.11 -10.89
CA VAL A 78 11.81 5.25 -10.29
C VAL A 78 10.92 6.14 -11.17
N SER A 79 11.42 7.20 -11.78
CA SER A 79 10.64 8.04 -12.70
C SER A 79 10.19 7.27 -13.95
N ILE A 80 11.08 6.45 -14.52
CA ILE A 80 10.75 5.57 -15.65
C ILE A 80 9.68 4.56 -15.21
N LEU A 81 9.85 3.91 -14.06
CA LEU A 81 8.90 2.93 -13.54
C LEU A 81 7.50 3.54 -13.32
N VAL A 82 7.44 4.75 -12.75
CA VAL A 82 6.20 5.50 -12.55
C VAL A 82 5.55 5.85 -13.90
N THR A 83 6.34 6.26 -14.89
CA THR A 83 5.85 6.60 -16.23
C THR A 83 5.30 5.36 -16.95
N VAL A 84 6.00 4.23 -16.85
CA VAL A 84 5.58 2.95 -17.45
C VAL A 84 4.32 2.42 -16.77
N THR A 85 4.24 2.44 -15.45
CA THR A 85 3.05 1.96 -14.72
C THR A 85 1.82 2.84 -14.97
N LEU A 86 1.98 4.16 -15.07
CA LEU A 86 0.89 5.07 -15.43
C LEU A 86 0.43 4.88 -16.88
N THR A 87 1.35 4.68 -17.83
CA THR A 87 1.00 4.46 -19.25
C THR A 87 0.26 3.13 -19.41
N LEU A 88 0.76 2.07 -18.79
CA LEU A 88 0.10 0.77 -18.76
C LEU A 88 -1.27 0.87 -18.10
N GLY A 89 -1.37 1.55 -16.96
CA GLY A 89 -2.65 1.81 -16.29
C GLY A 89 -3.65 2.48 -17.23
N VAL A 90 -3.32 3.63 -17.81
CA VAL A 90 -4.21 4.38 -18.73
C VAL A 90 -4.61 3.52 -19.93
N SER A 91 -3.66 2.81 -20.54
CA SER A 91 -3.94 1.92 -21.67
C SER A 91 -4.92 0.80 -21.31
N TYR A 92 -4.76 0.22 -20.12
CA TYR A 92 -5.63 -0.83 -19.61
C TYR A 92 -7.04 -0.29 -19.32
N TRP A 93 -7.14 0.88 -18.69
CA TRP A 93 -8.41 1.56 -18.44
C TRP A 93 -9.15 1.91 -19.73
N ALA A 94 -8.44 2.30 -20.79
CA ALA A 94 -9.02 2.61 -22.08
C ALA A 94 -9.53 1.38 -22.83
N ALA A 95 -8.84 0.23 -22.69
CA ALA A 95 -9.22 -1.03 -23.31
C ALA A 95 -10.32 -1.79 -22.56
N MET A 96 -10.52 -1.52 -21.27
CA MET A 96 -11.47 -2.27 -20.42
C MET A 96 -12.93 -2.27 -20.94
N PRO A 97 -13.51 -1.14 -21.40
CA PRO A 97 -14.90 -1.14 -21.85
C PRO A 97 -15.15 -2.04 -23.07
N SER A 98 -14.22 -2.08 -24.03
CA SER A 98 -14.39 -2.89 -25.25
C SER A 98 -14.24 -4.38 -24.97
N VAL A 99 -13.32 -4.77 -24.09
CA VAL A 99 -13.17 -6.16 -23.66
C VAL A 99 -14.41 -6.63 -22.89
N PHE A 100 -14.94 -5.79 -22.02
CA PHE A 100 -16.16 -6.09 -21.28
C PHE A 100 -17.37 -6.26 -22.21
N ASP A 101 -17.56 -5.34 -23.17
CA ASP A 101 -18.68 -5.40 -24.11
C ASP A 101 -18.58 -6.63 -25.02
N ALA A 102 -17.38 -6.99 -25.49
CA ALA A 102 -17.17 -8.22 -26.26
C ALA A 102 -17.52 -9.49 -25.45
N THR A 103 -17.11 -9.54 -24.18
CA THR A 103 -17.41 -10.68 -23.30
C THR A 103 -18.91 -10.75 -22.96
N LEU A 104 -19.56 -9.60 -22.80
CA LEU A 104 -21.00 -9.51 -22.53
C LEU A 104 -21.83 -9.93 -23.75
N ASP A 105 -21.44 -9.50 -24.95
CA ASP A 105 -22.09 -9.90 -26.19
C ASP A 105 -21.97 -11.40 -26.43
N GLU A 106 -20.81 -12.00 -26.13
CA GLU A 106 -20.61 -13.45 -26.20
C GLU A 106 -21.54 -14.20 -25.22
N LEU A 107 -21.74 -13.66 -24.01
CA LEU A 107 -22.63 -14.25 -23.00
C LEU A 107 -24.12 -14.15 -23.38
N LEU A 108 -24.52 -13.06 -24.01
CA LEU A 108 -25.89 -12.85 -24.47
C LEU A 108 -26.27 -13.73 -25.67
N GLN A 109 -25.29 -14.16 -26.47
CA GLN A 109 -25.50 -15.02 -27.63
C GLN A 109 -25.67 -16.51 -27.29
N ILE A 110 -25.42 -16.92 -26.04
CA ILE A 110 -25.61 -18.30 -25.61
C ILE A 110 -27.11 -18.62 -25.53
N PRO A 111 -27.61 -19.65 -26.24
CA PRO A 111 -29.01 -20.03 -26.19
C PRO A 111 -29.29 -20.83 -24.90
N TRP A 112 -29.50 -20.11 -23.80
CA TRP A 112 -29.73 -20.69 -22.46
C TRP A 112 -30.95 -21.61 -22.36
N THR A 113 -31.92 -21.46 -23.26
CA THR A 113 -33.23 -22.12 -23.21
C THR A 113 -33.42 -23.20 -24.28
N ASP A 114 -32.41 -23.41 -25.14
CA ASP A 114 -32.53 -24.33 -26.26
C ASP A 114 -32.03 -25.72 -25.84
N GLY A 115 -32.96 -26.64 -25.59
CA GLY A 115 -32.69 -27.99 -25.05
C GLY A 115 -31.96 -28.94 -26.00
N THR A 116 -31.43 -28.41 -27.11
CA THR A 116 -30.68 -29.15 -28.13
C THR A 116 -29.18 -29.20 -27.86
N VAL A 117 -28.66 -28.29 -27.03
CA VAL A 117 -27.24 -28.24 -26.63
C VAL A 117 -27.09 -28.93 -25.28
N PRO A 118 -26.13 -29.88 -25.11
CA PRO A 118 -25.87 -30.49 -23.82
C PRO A 118 -25.48 -29.44 -22.78
N GLU A 119 -26.10 -29.47 -21.60
CA GLU A 119 -25.90 -28.49 -20.52
C GLU A 119 -24.42 -28.34 -20.10
N GLU A 120 -23.63 -29.41 -20.24
CA GLU A 120 -22.18 -29.42 -20.00
C GLU A 120 -21.42 -28.45 -20.90
N ALA A 121 -21.84 -28.26 -22.15
CA ALA A 121 -21.19 -27.33 -23.08
C ALA A 121 -21.44 -25.87 -22.69
N ASN A 122 -22.66 -25.54 -22.25
CA ASN A 122 -23.01 -24.21 -21.75
C ASN A 122 -22.25 -23.89 -20.46
N PHE A 123 -22.10 -24.88 -19.57
CA PHE A 123 -21.33 -24.73 -18.35
C PHE A 123 -19.82 -24.55 -18.63
N ALA A 124 -19.26 -25.26 -19.61
CA ALA A 124 -17.87 -25.10 -20.01
C ALA A 124 -17.57 -23.69 -20.58
N VAL A 125 -18.50 -23.10 -21.34
CA VAL A 125 -18.39 -21.72 -21.83
C VAL A 125 -18.48 -20.73 -20.67
N LEU A 126 -19.45 -20.92 -19.76
CA LEU A 126 -19.58 -20.09 -18.55
C LEU A 126 -18.31 -20.12 -17.68
N GLN A 127 -17.71 -21.29 -17.50
CA GLN A 127 -16.46 -21.45 -16.74
C GLN A 127 -15.29 -20.74 -17.41
N ARG A 128 -15.14 -20.86 -18.74
CA ARG A 128 -14.10 -20.12 -19.49
C ARG A 128 -14.28 -18.61 -19.37
N MET A 129 -15.52 -18.12 -19.43
CA MET A 129 -15.81 -16.69 -19.25
C MET A 129 -15.51 -16.23 -17.81
N ALA A 130 -15.88 -17.03 -16.81
CA ALA A 130 -15.54 -16.76 -15.43
C ALA A 130 -14.02 -16.68 -15.23
N ASP A 131 -13.26 -17.62 -15.80
CA ASP A 131 -11.79 -17.63 -15.75
C ASP A 131 -11.18 -16.39 -16.43
N GLN A 132 -11.72 -15.98 -17.58
CA GLN A 132 -11.30 -14.74 -18.26
C GLN A 132 -11.54 -13.53 -17.35
N ILE A 133 -12.75 -13.37 -16.84
CA ILE A 133 -13.13 -12.27 -15.95
C ILE A 133 -12.24 -12.23 -14.71
N ILE A 134 -11.96 -13.38 -14.08
CA ILE A 134 -11.08 -13.48 -12.91
C ILE A 134 -9.65 -13.04 -13.25
N LYS A 135 -9.09 -13.49 -14.39
CA LYS A 135 -7.76 -13.08 -14.84
C LYS A 135 -7.67 -11.56 -15.06
N TYR A 136 -8.67 -10.97 -15.74
CA TYR A 136 -8.74 -9.52 -15.94
C TYR A 136 -8.90 -8.76 -14.61
N HIS A 137 -9.66 -9.29 -13.65
CA HIS A 137 -9.77 -8.68 -12.33
C HIS A 137 -8.46 -8.73 -11.55
N CYS A 138 -7.77 -9.87 -11.54
CA CYS A 138 -6.50 -10.00 -10.85
C CYS A 138 -5.45 -9.05 -11.45
N LEU A 139 -5.33 -9.01 -12.78
CA LEU A 139 -4.43 -8.09 -13.47
C LEU A 139 -4.75 -6.62 -13.14
N ARG A 140 -6.05 -6.29 -13.08
CA ARG A 140 -6.51 -4.96 -12.69
C ARG A 140 -6.10 -4.60 -11.26
N GLU A 141 -6.31 -5.49 -10.29
CA GLU A 141 -5.95 -5.26 -8.89
C GLU A 141 -4.44 -4.99 -8.75
N TRP A 142 -3.60 -5.78 -9.43
CA TRP A 142 -2.15 -5.55 -9.45
C TRP A 142 -1.75 -4.23 -10.10
N LEU A 143 -2.39 -3.86 -11.21
CA LEU A 143 -2.14 -2.57 -11.88
C LEU A 143 -2.58 -1.39 -11.02
N GLU A 144 -3.76 -1.46 -10.39
CA GLU A 144 -4.25 -0.43 -9.47
C GLU A 144 -3.30 -0.27 -8.28
N PHE A 145 -2.82 -1.38 -7.71
CA PHE A 145 -1.83 -1.38 -6.64
C PHE A 145 -0.49 -0.74 -7.08
N ALA A 146 0.01 -1.09 -8.26
CA ALA A 146 1.24 -0.52 -8.81
C ALA A 146 1.11 0.99 -9.09
N VAL A 147 -0.05 1.43 -9.60
CA VAL A 147 -0.35 2.86 -9.79
C VAL A 147 -0.43 3.58 -8.45
N GLN A 148 -1.04 2.98 -7.43
CA GLN A 148 -1.12 3.57 -6.10
C GLN A 148 0.26 3.77 -5.47
N ILE A 149 1.15 2.76 -5.55
CA ILE A 149 2.54 2.89 -5.10
C ILE A 149 3.26 4.00 -5.85
N SER A 150 3.05 4.08 -7.16
CA SER A 150 3.65 5.11 -8.02
C SER A 150 3.20 6.51 -7.61
N LEU A 151 1.92 6.71 -7.27
CA LEU A 151 1.40 7.98 -6.78
C LEU A 151 2.00 8.37 -5.42
N TYR A 152 2.14 7.42 -4.48
CA TYR A 152 2.82 7.69 -3.20
C TYR A 152 4.28 8.09 -3.41
N SER A 153 4.97 7.48 -4.38
CA SER A 153 6.35 7.84 -4.71
C SER A 153 6.47 9.27 -5.25
N ILE A 154 5.54 9.71 -6.10
CA ILE A 154 5.48 11.09 -6.60
C ILE A 154 5.23 12.06 -5.44
N LEU A 155 4.32 11.72 -4.52
CA LEU A 155 4.03 12.56 -3.36
C LEU A 155 5.26 12.72 -2.45
N ALA A 156 5.95 11.63 -2.14
CA ALA A 156 7.18 11.67 -1.34
C ALA A 156 8.25 12.58 -1.98
N ARG A 157 8.39 12.51 -3.31
CA ARG A 157 9.29 13.39 -4.08
C ARG A 157 8.87 14.85 -4.05
N MET A 158 7.57 15.12 -4.12
CA MET A 158 7.03 16.47 -4.00
C MET A 158 7.36 17.06 -2.62
N VAL A 159 7.25 16.28 -1.55
CA VAL A 159 7.69 16.71 -0.20
C VAL A 159 9.19 17.03 -0.19
N SER A 160 10.01 16.20 -0.84
CA SER A 160 11.45 16.46 -0.95
C SER A 160 11.82 17.64 -1.87
N SER A 161 10.96 18.04 -2.81
CA SER A 161 11.19 19.20 -3.66
C SER A 161 10.83 20.51 -2.94
N MET A 162 9.83 20.46 -2.04
CA MET A 162 9.43 21.58 -1.18
C MET A 162 10.47 21.98 -0.13
N SER A 163 11.53 21.19 0.06
CA SER A 163 12.70 21.54 0.89
C SER A 163 13.47 22.77 0.37
N ALA A 164 13.04 23.41 -0.71
CA ALA A 164 13.55 24.72 -1.13
C ALA A 164 13.17 25.84 -0.15
N HIS A 165 12.12 25.67 0.65
CA HIS A 165 11.76 26.63 1.69
C HIS A 165 12.56 26.37 2.98
N PRO A 166 13.21 27.39 3.59
CA PRO A 166 14.13 27.23 4.73
C PRO A 166 13.54 26.46 5.93
N ARG A 167 12.24 26.65 6.21
CA ARG A 167 11.55 25.93 7.31
C ARG A 167 11.30 24.45 7.00
N ILE A 168 11.09 24.09 5.74
CA ILE A 168 10.84 22.70 5.31
C ILE A 168 12.18 21.96 5.17
N ALA A 169 13.24 22.66 4.78
CA ALA A 169 14.60 22.13 4.76
C ALA A 169 15.04 21.61 6.15
N LEU A 170 14.81 22.39 7.21
CA LEU A 170 15.17 21.98 8.58
C LEU A 170 14.52 20.64 8.98
N PHE A 171 13.24 20.46 8.65
CA PHE A 171 12.52 19.21 8.93
C PHE A 171 13.09 18.03 8.13
N ALA A 172 13.34 18.22 6.82
CA ALA A 172 13.90 17.19 5.96
C ALA A 172 15.32 16.79 6.39
N ASP A 173 16.14 17.77 6.81
CA ASP A 173 17.50 17.53 7.26
C ASP A 173 17.53 16.87 8.66
N THR A 174 16.59 17.22 9.54
CA THR A 174 16.38 16.51 10.82
C THR A 174 16.03 15.05 10.59
N LEU A 175 15.09 14.75 9.68
CA LEU A 175 14.72 13.37 9.34
C LEU A 175 15.87 12.58 8.72
N ARG A 176 16.66 13.21 7.85
CA ARG A 176 17.85 12.58 7.26
C ARG A 176 18.92 12.28 8.31
N ALA A 177 19.16 13.22 9.23
CA ALA A 177 20.09 13.02 10.32
C ALA A 177 19.59 11.93 11.30
N ALA A 178 18.28 11.86 11.55
CA ALA A 178 17.67 10.91 12.47
C ALA A 178 17.52 9.50 11.86
N GLN A 179 17.74 9.33 10.55
CA GLN A 179 17.43 8.10 9.84
C GLN A 179 18.10 6.86 10.46
N SER A 180 19.38 6.96 10.84
CA SER A 180 20.12 5.83 11.44
C SER A 180 19.49 5.40 12.77
N GLU A 181 19.19 6.38 13.63
CA GLU A 181 18.58 6.14 14.95
C GLU A 181 17.14 5.61 14.81
N ILE A 182 16.37 6.14 13.87
CA ILE A 182 15.01 5.67 13.57
C ILE A 182 15.04 4.22 13.08
N VAL A 183 16.01 3.82 12.27
CA VAL A 183 16.14 2.43 11.79
C VAL A 183 16.46 1.48 12.95
N HIS A 184 17.41 1.84 13.82
CA HIS A 184 17.73 1.03 15.00
C HIS A 184 16.55 0.91 15.98
N PHE A 185 15.84 2.02 16.21
CA PHE A 185 14.60 2.03 16.97
C PHE A 185 13.53 1.14 16.32
N SER A 186 13.37 1.20 14.99
CA SER A 186 12.37 0.43 14.26
C SER A 186 12.59 -1.09 14.36
N ILE A 187 13.85 -1.53 14.38
CA ILE A 187 14.19 -2.95 14.60
C ILE A 187 13.77 -3.38 16.01
N SER A 188 14.08 -2.56 17.02
CA SER A 188 13.72 -2.83 18.41
C SER A 188 12.20 -2.83 18.61
N PHE A 189 11.51 -1.88 17.97
CA PHE A 189 10.05 -1.81 17.92
C PHE A 189 9.46 -3.07 17.28
N ALA A 190 9.97 -3.50 16.13
CA ALA A 190 9.48 -4.68 15.44
C ALA A 190 9.59 -5.95 16.30
N VAL A 191 10.72 -6.16 16.97
CA VAL A 191 10.91 -7.33 17.86
C VAL A 191 9.89 -7.34 19.00
N LEU A 192 9.66 -6.20 19.65
CA LEU A 192 8.68 -6.09 20.74
C LEU A 192 7.24 -6.23 20.23
N TYR A 193 6.92 -5.59 19.11
CA TYR A 193 5.60 -5.60 18.50
C TYR A 193 5.19 -7.01 18.06
N PHE A 194 6.03 -7.67 17.27
CA PHE A 194 5.79 -9.05 16.82
C PHE A 194 5.84 -10.05 17.98
N GLY A 195 6.74 -9.85 18.95
CA GLY A 195 6.82 -10.69 20.14
C GLY A 195 5.54 -10.65 20.99
N LEU A 196 4.99 -9.46 21.23
CA LEU A 196 3.71 -9.30 21.91
C LEU A 196 2.54 -9.85 21.08
N GLY A 197 2.59 -9.71 19.76
CA GLY A 197 1.59 -10.28 18.86
C GLY A 197 1.57 -11.81 18.91
N LEU A 198 2.74 -12.45 18.99
CA LEU A 198 2.84 -13.89 19.14
C LEU A 198 2.23 -14.38 20.46
N ILE A 199 2.49 -13.66 21.57
CA ILE A 199 1.91 -13.96 22.88
C ILE A 199 0.38 -13.84 22.84
N ALA A 200 -0.13 -12.78 22.22
CA ALA A 200 -1.57 -12.55 22.09
C ALA A 200 -2.24 -13.66 21.26
N TRP A 201 -1.65 -14.00 20.12
CA TRP A 201 -2.15 -15.05 19.23
C TRP A 201 -2.20 -16.42 19.94
N LEU A 202 -1.13 -16.79 20.65
CA LEU A 202 -1.06 -18.06 21.37
C LEU A 202 -2.01 -18.12 22.58
N THR A 203 -2.27 -16.99 23.23
CA THR A 203 -3.10 -16.94 24.44
C THR A 203 -4.59 -16.82 24.13
N PHE A 204 -4.95 -16.02 23.11
CA PHE A 204 -6.34 -15.64 22.82
C PHE A 204 -6.86 -16.16 21.48
N GLY A 205 -6.02 -16.76 20.64
CA GLY A 205 -6.44 -17.18 19.29
C GLY A 205 -7.49 -18.27 19.24
N GLY A 206 -7.70 -19.01 20.33
CA GLY A 206 -8.82 -19.96 20.46
C GLY A 206 -10.06 -19.41 21.18
N LEU A 207 -9.99 -18.16 21.69
CA LEU A 207 -11.03 -17.56 22.52
C LEU A 207 -11.75 -16.40 21.83
N MET A 208 -11.08 -15.74 20.88
CA MET A 208 -11.54 -14.50 20.26
C MET A 208 -11.22 -14.48 18.77
N ASP A 209 -12.20 -14.14 17.94
CA ASP A 209 -12.06 -14.11 16.48
C ASP A 209 -11.04 -13.06 16.02
N GLU A 210 -10.89 -11.98 16.78
CA GLU A 210 -9.91 -10.90 16.53
C GLU A 210 -8.46 -11.38 16.65
N PHE A 211 -8.25 -12.49 17.34
CA PHE A 211 -6.94 -13.13 17.54
C PHE A 211 -6.84 -14.48 16.81
N ALA A 212 -7.82 -14.88 15.99
CA ALA A 212 -7.85 -16.22 15.39
C ALA A 212 -6.61 -16.54 14.52
N THR A 213 -6.13 -15.57 13.75
CA THR A 213 -4.91 -15.70 12.93
C THR A 213 -3.83 -14.74 13.40
N TYR A 214 -2.57 -15.10 13.17
CA TYR A 214 -1.45 -14.22 13.50
C TYR A 214 -1.54 -12.88 12.75
N SER A 215 -1.95 -12.89 11.48
CA SER A 215 -2.18 -11.65 10.71
C SER A 215 -3.32 -10.81 11.26
N ALA A 216 -4.42 -11.44 11.70
CA ALA A 216 -5.52 -10.72 12.34
C ALA A 216 -5.04 -10.11 13.66
N THR A 217 -4.30 -10.86 14.47
CA THR A 217 -3.72 -10.38 15.74
C THR A 217 -2.85 -9.13 15.55
N LEU A 218 -1.97 -9.13 14.53
CA LEU A 218 -1.13 -7.97 14.23
C LEU A 218 -1.95 -6.76 13.78
N TRP A 219 -3.02 -6.96 13.01
CA TRP A 219 -3.92 -5.89 12.62
C TRP A 219 -4.69 -5.34 13.83
N THR A 220 -5.16 -6.24 14.70
CA THR A 220 -5.84 -5.93 15.94
C THR A 220 -4.95 -5.12 16.89
N GLN A 221 -3.68 -5.48 17.04
CA GLN A 221 -2.71 -4.69 17.81
C GLN A 221 -2.50 -3.29 17.22
N PHE A 222 -2.39 -3.18 15.90
CA PHE A 222 -2.25 -1.89 15.22
C PHE A 222 -3.50 -1.03 15.40
N TYR A 223 -4.67 -1.66 15.34
CA TYR A 223 -5.94 -1.02 15.59
C TYR A 223 -6.00 -0.46 17.01
N ILE A 224 -5.71 -1.27 18.04
CA ILE A 224 -5.67 -0.81 19.45
C ILE A 224 -4.70 0.38 19.61
N PHE A 225 -3.53 0.29 18.98
CA PHE A 225 -2.53 1.36 19.01
C PHE A 225 -3.03 2.67 18.38
N SER A 226 -3.76 2.60 17.28
CA SER A 226 -4.23 3.77 16.53
C SER A 226 -5.57 4.35 17.02
N SER A 227 -6.50 3.51 17.43
CA SER A 227 -7.86 3.91 17.82
C SER A 227 -7.97 4.26 19.30
N GLY A 228 -7.11 3.68 20.15
CA GLY A 228 -7.24 3.76 21.61
C GLY A 228 -8.54 3.13 22.13
N GLN A 229 -9.27 2.39 21.28
CA GLN A 229 -10.49 1.68 21.65
C GLN A 229 -10.16 0.23 22.01
N TRP A 230 -10.80 -0.25 23.06
CA TRP A 230 -10.60 -1.58 23.65
C TRP A 230 -11.81 -2.46 23.33
N PHE A 231 -11.64 -3.79 23.34
CA PHE A 231 -12.76 -4.73 23.23
C PHE A 231 -13.59 -4.67 24.48
N ASP A 232 -14.92 -4.61 24.39
CA ASP A 232 -15.83 -4.67 25.55
C ASP A 232 -15.67 -5.94 26.42
N ALA A 233 -15.04 -7.00 25.87
CA ALA A 233 -14.79 -8.26 26.57
C ALA A 233 -13.66 -8.22 27.62
N TRP A 234 -12.88 -7.13 27.69
CA TRP A 234 -11.77 -6.96 28.64
C TRP A 234 -12.15 -7.04 30.12
N GLU A 235 -13.39 -6.69 30.47
CA GLU A 235 -13.85 -6.68 31.86
C GLU A 235 -13.97 -8.10 32.46
N ASN A 236 -14.09 -9.12 31.63
CA ASN A 236 -14.37 -10.50 32.06
C ASN A 236 -13.14 -11.42 32.09
N ASP A 237 -12.02 -11.05 31.47
CA ASP A 237 -10.80 -11.88 31.45
C ASP A 237 -9.57 -11.11 31.98
N TRP A 238 -9.10 -11.52 33.16
CA TRP A 238 -7.93 -10.94 33.82
C TRP A 238 -6.65 -11.09 32.99
N ARG A 239 -6.55 -12.13 32.15
CA ARG A 239 -5.38 -12.36 31.28
C ARG A 239 -5.34 -11.33 30.17
N LEU A 240 -6.50 -11.02 29.59
CA LEU A 240 -6.63 -10.00 28.56
C LEU A 240 -6.32 -8.62 29.12
N PHE A 241 -6.82 -8.32 30.31
CA PHE A 241 -6.49 -7.08 31.02
C PHE A 241 -4.98 -6.92 31.24
N LEU A 242 -4.30 -7.97 31.74
CA LEU A 242 -2.86 -7.92 31.96
C LEU A 242 -2.08 -7.73 30.65
N TYR A 243 -2.48 -8.43 29.59
CA TYR A 243 -1.87 -8.26 28.27
C TYR A 243 -2.03 -6.83 27.75
N ILE A 244 -3.24 -6.27 27.81
CA ILE A 244 -3.52 -4.89 27.39
C ILE A 244 -2.69 -3.90 28.21
N LEU A 245 -2.62 -4.07 29.53
CA LEU A 245 -1.83 -3.21 30.41
C LEU A 245 -0.35 -3.21 30.03
N VAL A 246 0.24 -4.40 29.82
CA VAL A 246 1.64 -4.53 29.38
C VAL A 246 1.85 -3.92 28.00
N TYR A 247 0.92 -4.16 27.07
CA TYR A 247 0.97 -3.60 25.72
C TYR A 247 0.95 -2.06 25.74
N VAL A 248 0.06 -1.46 26.51
CA VAL A 248 -0.04 0.01 26.64
C VAL A 248 1.20 0.59 27.29
N LEU A 249 1.70 -0.02 28.36
CA LEU A 249 2.90 0.47 29.06
C LEU A 249 4.13 0.42 28.15
N LEU A 250 4.36 -0.71 27.49
CA LEU A 250 5.54 -0.89 26.64
C LEU A 250 5.39 -0.21 25.27
N VAL A 251 4.33 -0.49 24.52
CA VAL A 251 4.20 -0.02 23.14
C VAL A 251 3.72 1.43 23.07
N TYR A 252 2.73 1.79 23.87
CA TYR A 252 2.20 3.15 23.83
C TYR A 252 3.07 4.12 24.62
N PHE A 253 3.35 3.86 25.90
CA PHE A 253 4.11 4.83 26.71
C PHE A 253 5.61 4.78 26.46
N CYS A 254 6.24 3.61 26.38
CA CYS A 254 7.69 3.55 26.22
C CYS A 254 8.13 3.79 24.77
N LEU A 255 7.59 3.03 23.79
CA LEU A 255 8.07 3.12 22.41
C LEU A 255 7.73 4.45 21.72
N LEU A 256 6.52 5.02 21.90
CA LEU A 256 6.21 6.33 21.33
C LEU A 256 7.05 7.45 21.91
N GLN A 257 7.30 7.43 23.22
CA GLN A 257 8.11 8.47 23.86
C GLN A 257 9.59 8.35 23.48
N LEU A 258 10.10 7.13 23.29
CA LEU A 258 11.44 6.90 22.78
C LEU A 258 11.59 7.40 21.34
N PHE A 259 10.60 7.13 20.48
CA PHE A 259 10.58 7.65 19.12
C PHE A 259 10.58 9.18 19.08
N LEU A 260 9.75 9.82 19.90
CA LEU A 260 9.70 11.27 20.01
C LEU A 260 11.02 11.84 20.54
N ALA A 261 11.63 11.20 21.53
CA ALA A 261 12.91 11.63 22.09
C ALA A 261 14.02 11.67 21.04
N ILE A 262 14.14 10.63 20.20
CA ILE A 262 15.12 10.56 19.11
C ILE A 262 14.93 11.73 18.11
N ILE A 263 13.69 12.02 17.74
CA ILE A 263 13.37 13.12 16.82
C ILE A 263 13.73 14.46 17.45
N VAL A 264 13.36 14.69 18.71
CA VAL A 264 13.63 15.94 19.42
C VAL A 264 15.13 16.15 19.60
N GLU A 265 15.88 15.12 20.01
CA GLU A 265 17.33 15.19 20.15
C GLU A 265 18.00 15.55 18.83
N THR A 266 17.63 14.87 17.75
CA THR A 266 18.18 15.16 16.42
C THR A 266 17.81 16.57 15.94
N TYR A 267 16.56 17.00 16.18
CA TYR A 267 16.11 18.35 15.83
C TYR A 267 16.94 19.42 16.53
N LEU A 268 17.22 19.23 17.82
CA LEU A 268 18.05 20.17 18.59
C LEU A 268 19.46 20.25 18.01
N VAL A 269 20.06 19.12 17.67
CA VAL A 269 21.40 19.07 17.04
C VAL A 269 21.40 19.82 15.70
N VAL A 270 20.43 19.58 14.83
CA VAL A 270 20.39 20.24 13.50
C VAL A 270 20.06 21.73 13.63
N SER A 271 19.24 22.13 14.60
CA SER A 271 18.88 23.55 14.80
C SER A 271 20.03 24.42 15.32
N GLN A 272 21.07 23.81 15.90
CA GLN A 272 22.23 24.50 16.46
C GLN A 272 23.38 24.72 15.45
N VAL A 273 23.30 24.09 14.27
CA VAL A 273 24.25 24.21 13.15
C VAL A 273 23.81 25.33 12.21
#